data_AF-Q7YRZ5-F1
#
_entry.id   AF-Q7YRZ5-F1
#
_cell.length_a   1.000
_cell.length_b   1.000
_cell.length_c   1.000
_cell.angle_alpha   90.00
_cell.angle_beta   90.00
_cell.angle_gamma   90.00
#
_symmetry.space_group_name_H-M   'P 1'
#
loop_
_entity.id
_entity.type
_entity.pdbx_description
1 polymer ?
#
loop_
_entity_poly.entity_id
_entity_poly.type
_entity_poly.pdbx_seq_one_letter_code
_entity_poly.pdbx_strand_id
1 'polypeptide(L)' 'AAGVLYVENERWDGVPFILRCGKALNERKAEVRLQFRDVAGDIFRQQCKRNELVIRVQPNEAVYTKMMTKKPG' A
#
# COMPACT_ATOMS: atom_id res chain seq x y z
N ALA A 1 8.82 -15.92 5.00
CA ALA A 1 7.47 -16.15 5.54
C ALA A 1 6.55 -15.01 5.12
N ALA A 2 5.27 -15.31 4.92
CA ALA A 2 4.23 -14.30 4.73
C ALA A 2 3.05 -14.67 5.64
N GLY A 3 2.45 -13.67 6.28
CA GLY A 3 1.31 -13.84 7.19
C GLY A 3 0.33 -12.70 7.08
N VAL A 4 -0.92 -12.98 7.42
CA VAL A 4 -2.00 -12.00 7.52
C VAL A 4 -2.42 -11.92 8.99
N LEU A 5 -2.46 -10.72 9.52
CA LEU A 5 -2.88 -10.41 10.89
C LEU A 5 -4.05 -9.44 10.85
N TYR A 6 -4.87 -9.46 11.88
CA TYR A 6 -5.95 -8.50 12.10
C TYR A 6 -5.75 -7.84 13.46
N VAL A 7 -6.07 -6.55 13.55
CA VAL A 7 -6.02 -5.80 14.80
C VAL A 7 -7.46 -5.57 15.22
N GLU A 8 -7.89 -6.25 16.27
CA GLU A 8 -9.26 -6.20 16.80
C GLU A 8 -9.47 -4.92 17.61
N ASN A 9 -9.61 -3.80 16.91
CA ASN A 9 -10.06 -2.53 17.50
C ASN A 9 -10.94 -1.76 16.52
N GLU A 10 -11.65 -0.75 17.03
CA GLU A 10 -12.59 0.06 16.24
C GLU A 10 -11.97 0.68 14.98
N ARG A 11 -10.69 1.08 15.05
CA ARG A 11 -10.01 1.74 13.93
C ARG A 11 -9.63 0.79 12.81
N TRP A 12 -9.24 -0.45 13.14
CA TRP A 12 -8.65 -1.41 12.22
C TRP A 12 -9.52 -2.65 12.00
N ASP A 13 -10.75 -2.62 12.47
CA ASP A 13 -11.70 -3.71 12.28
C ASP A 13 -11.86 -4.04 10.78
N GLY A 14 -11.69 -5.33 10.48
CA GLY A 14 -11.70 -5.85 9.10
C GLY A 14 -10.52 -5.43 8.20
N VAL A 15 -9.48 -4.75 8.70
CA VAL A 15 -8.31 -4.36 7.89
C VAL A 15 -7.18 -5.40 8.02
N PRO A 16 -6.80 -6.12 6.95
CA PRO A 16 -5.73 -7.10 7.00
C PRO A 16 -4.34 -6.44 6.98
N PHE A 17 -3.51 -6.79 7.97
CA PHE A 17 -2.09 -6.45 8.02
C PHE A 17 -1.26 -7.58 7.44
N ILE A 18 -0.67 -7.34 6.28
CA ILE A 18 0.16 -8.33 5.57
C ILE A 18 1.61 -8.12 5.96
N LEU A 19 2.21 -9.11 6.62
CA LEU A 19 3.63 -9.12 6.95
C LEU A 19 4.36 -10.08 6.02
N ARG A 20 5.33 -9.57 5.26
CA ARG A 20 6.16 -10.38 4.35
C ARG A 20 7.63 -10.14 4.66
N CYS A 21 8.34 -11.20 5.00
CA CYS A 21 9.78 -11.16 5.27
C CYS A 21 10.49 -12.38 4.68
N GLY A 22 11.76 -12.23 4.31
CA GLY A 22 12.55 -13.32 3.76
C GLY A 22 14.02 -12.96 3.66
N LYS A 23 14.87 -13.98 3.57
CA LYS A 23 16.30 -13.87 3.23
C LYS A 23 16.51 -14.36 1.79
N ALA A 24 17.63 -13.97 1.18
CA ALA A 24 17.95 -14.28 -0.23
C ALA A 24 16.84 -13.86 -1.21
N LEU A 25 16.20 -12.72 -0.93
CA LEU A 25 15.24 -12.09 -1.84
C LEU A 25 15.97 -11.27 -2.90
N ASN A 26 15.24 -10.89 -3.95
CA ASN A 26 15.72 -10.09 -5.08
C ASN A 26 16.22 -8.69 -4.69
N GLU A 27 15.77 -8.16 -3.56
CA GLU A 27 16.16 -6.83 -3.08
C GLU A 27 16.23 -6.79 -1.55
N ARG A 28 17.15 -5.98 -1.02
CA ARG A 28 17.14 -5.57 0.38
C ARG A 28 16.14 -4.42 0.48
N LYS A 29 15.01 -4.63 1.16
CA LYS A 29 13.98 -3.59 1.31
C LYS A 29 13.21 -3.75 2.62
N ALA A 30 13.02 -2.63 3.32
CA ALA A 30 12.06 -2.50 4.40
C ALA A 30 11.10 -1.37 4.04
N GLU A 31 9.82 -1.69 3.85
CA GLU A 31 8.78 -0.73 3.49
C GLU A 31 7.48 -1.00 4.25
N VAL A 32 6.75 0.07 4.56
CA VAL A 32 5.36 0.05 5.01
C VAL A 32 4.52 0.59 3.86
N ARG A 33 3.52 -0.18 3.44
CA ARG A 33 2.60 0.19 2.35
C ARG A 33 1.18 0.16 2.86
N LEU A 34 0.50 1.31 2.77
CA LEU A 34 -0.92 1.42 3.03
C LEU A 34 -1.64 1.52 1.69
N GLN A 35 -2.49 0.55 1.38
CA GLN A 35 -3.35 0.60 0.20
C GLN A 35 -4.74 1.07 0.62
N PHE A 36 -5.18 2.20 0.06
CA PHE A 36 -6.50 2.75 0.34
C PHE A 36 -7.60 2.00 -0.41
N ARG A 37 -8.84 2.14 0.07
CA ARG A 37 -10.02 1.61 -0.62
C ARG A 37 -10.22 2.33 -1.96
N ASP A 38 -10.93 1.66 -2.87
CA ASP A 38 -11.34 2.26 -4.13
C ASP A 38 -12.22 3.50 -3.89
N VAL A 39 -12.15 4.47 -4.80
CA VAL A 39 -12.97 5.68 -4.71
C VAL A 39 -14.44 5.29 -4.91
N ALA A 40 -15.31 5.67 -3.97
CA ALA A 40 -16.74 5.45 -4.08
C ALA A 40 -17.32 6.29 -5.22
N GLY A 41 -18.14 5.69 -6.09
CA GLY A 41 -18.77 6.38 -7.22
C GLY A 41 -17.80 6.67 -8.36
N ASP A 42 -17.12 5.64 -8.87
CA ASP A 42 -16.15 5.75 -9.94
C ASP A 42 -16.76 6.28 -11.25
N ILE A 43 -16.44 7.53 -11.57
CA ILE A 43 -16.79 8.20 -12.84
C ILE A 43 -15.73 7.99 -13.94
N PHE A 44 -14.61 7.32 -13.63
CA PHE A 44 -13.48 7.13 -14.53
C PHE A 44 -13.45 5.75 -15.20
N ARG A 45 -14.61 5.06 -15.30
CA ARG A 45 -14.78 3.79 -16.01
C ARG A 45 -13.76 2.71 -15.59
N GLN A 46 -13.57 2.52 -14.29
CA GLN A 46 -12.64 1.55 -13.68
C GLN A 46 -11.15 1.79 -14.00
N GLN A 47 -10.80 3.00 -14.45
CA GLN A 47 -9.40 3.37 -14.69
C GLN A 47 -8.70 3.85 -13.41
N CYS A 48 -9.47 4.22 -12.38
CA CYS A 48 -8.91 4.56 -11.07
C CYS A 48 -8.20 3.36 -10.44
N LYS A 49 -6.94 3.56 -10.06
CA LYS A 49 -6.18 2.62 -9.22
C LYS A 49 -6.26 3.08 -7.77
N ARG A 50 -6.17 2.11 -6.84
CA ARG A 50 -6.10 2.40 -5.41
C ARG A 50 -4.91 3.29 -5.11
N ASN A 51 -5.15 4.31 -4.31
CA ASN A 51 -4.07 5.13 -3.79
C ASN A 51 -3.20 4.27 -2.87
N GLU A 52 -1.89 4.54 -2.85
CA GLU A 52 -0.96 3.87 -1.95
C GLU A 52 -0.07 4.89 -1.27
N LEU A 53 0.00 4.86 0.06
CA LEU A 53 1.05 5.54 0.80
C LEU A 53 2.19 4.55 1.06
N VAL A 54 3.38 4.87 0.57
CA VAL A 54 4.57 4.04 0.71
C VAL A 54 5.60 4.77 1.54
N ILE A 55 5.99 4.15 2.63
CA ILE A 55 7.05 4.60 3.51
C ILE A 55 8.18 3.59 3.37
N ARG A 56 9.26 3.98 2.69
CA ARG A 56 10.46 3.16 2.55
C ARG A 56 11.43 3.54 3.67
N VAL A 57 11.73 2.55 4.51
CA VAL A 57 12.62 2.71 5.67
C VAL A 57 14.07 2.47 5.27
N GLN A 58 14.35 1.51 4.38
CA GLN A 58 15.70 1.29 3.84
C GLN A 58 15.69 0.32 2.65
N PRO A 59 16.70 0.40 1.76
CA PRO A 59 17.61 1.53 1.55
C PRO A 59 16.90 2.68 0.82
N ASN A 60 17.50 3.88 0.81
CA ASN A 60 16.94 5.09 0.18
C ASN A 60 15.60 5.49 0.82
N GLU A 61 15.70 6.00 2.04
CA GLU A 61 14.60 6.51 2.85
C GLU A 61 13.74 7.48 2.04
N ALA A 62 12.46 7.15 1.91
CA ALA A 62 11.54 7.95 1.12
C ALA A 62 10.10 7.76 1.60
N VAL A 63 9.32 8.81 1.47
CA VAL A 63 7.86 8.77 1.61
C VAL A 63 7.26 9.26 0.32
N TYR A 64 6.38 8.45 -0.28
CA TYR A 64 5.70 8.84 -1.51
C TYR A 64 4.29 8.26 -1.57
N THR A 65 3.43 8.98 -2.26
CA THR A 65 2.04 8.60 -2.47
C THR A 65 1.82 8.29 -3.94
N LYS A 66 1.33 7.09 -4.24
CA LYS A 66 0.79 6.78 -5.57
C LYS A 66 -0.64 7.26 -5.63
N MET A 67 -0.89 8.19 -6.54
CA MET A 67 -2.20 8.77 -6.78
C MET A 67 -2.43 8.90 -8.29
N MET A 68 -3.69 8.96 -8.69
CA MET A 68 -4.06 9.18 -10.08
C MET A 68 -4.03 10.69 -10.39
N THR A 69 -3.41 11.06 -11.50
CA THR A 69 -3.42 12.44 -12.03
C THR A 69 -3.84 12.42 -13.50
N LYS A 70 -4.33 13.55 -14.01
CA LYS A 70 -4.65 13.69 -15.44
C LYS A 70 -3.38 13.40 -16.24
N LYS A 71 -3.49 12.59 -17.30
CA LYS A 71 -2.37 12.38 -18.23
C LYS A 71 -1.90 13.76 -18.73
N PRO A 72 -0.61 14.11 -18.58
CA PRO A 72 -0.09 15.36 -19.10
C PRO A 72 -0.29 15.42 -20.63
N GLY A 73 -0.81 16.54 -21.11
CA GLY A 73 -1.31 16.70 -22.48
C GLY A 73 -2.65 17.41 -22.53
#